data_AF-A0A7K4CBR4-F1
#
_entry.id   AF-A0A7K4CBR4-F1
#
_cell.length_a   1.000
_cell.length_b   1.000
_cell.length_c   1.000
_cell.angle_alpha   90.00
_cell.angle_beta   90.00
_cell.angle_gamma   90.00
#
_symmetry.space_group_name_H-M   'P 1'
#
loop_
_entity.id
_entity.type
_entity.pdbx_description
1 polymer ?
#
loop_
_entity_poly.entity_id
_entity_poly.type
_entity_poly.pdbx_seq_one_letter_code
_entity_poly.pdbx_strand_id
1 'polypeptide(L)'
;MKTGPLSLPVILLALMLAVGILAAGCTNPPAQPPVVPPASPPTLAVTPVSSPLPPSPSCSLVPGPTQVVPDYESVSITVDRNTISESPTITTTFNGGKGLGMVQTMTVTLIRSDCQQDVQVREDPGIGTSVTQMGTTGTDRVVVSVVMTSGDPYTVIDGLYPFAPKL
;
A
#
# COMPACT_ATOMS: atom_id res chain seq x y z
N MET A 1 13.59 30.24 47.30
CA MET A 1 12.92 29.09 46.67
C MET A 1 11.44 29.19 47.01
N LYS A 2 10.60 29.58 46.05
CA LYS A 2 9.17 29.85 46.27
C LYS A 2 8.38 28.88 45.40
N THR A 3 7.81 27.85 46.02
CA THR A 3 6.90 26.91 45.38
C THR A 3 5.57 27.64 45.13
N GLY A 4 5.30 27.99 43.87
CA GLY A 4 4.01 28.51 43.45
C GLY A 4 2.97 27.37 43.37
N PRO A 5 1.68 27.64 43.61
CA PRO A 5 0.64 26.62 43.53
C PRO A 5 0.53 26.10 42.09
N LEU A 6 0.54 24.77 41.93
CA LEU A 6 0.33 24.10 40.65
C LEU A 6 -1.00 24.56 40.04
N SER A 7 -0.97 25.03 38.80
CA SER A 7 -2.15 25.52 38.11
C SER A 7 -3.12 24.37 37.80
N LEU A 8 -4.42 24.67 37.85
CA LEU A 8 -5.52 23.74 37.56
C LEU A 8 -5.31 22.86 36.30
N PRO A 9 -4.79 23.37 35.16
CA PRO A 9 -4.53 22.52 33.99
C PRO A 9 -3.40 21.49 34.21
N VAL A 10 -2.42 21.78 35.07
CA VAL A 10 -1.32 20.84 35.39
C VAL A 10 -1.84 19.69 36.26
N ILE A 11 -2.78 19.97 37.17
CA ILE A 11 -3.45 18.94 37.97
C ILE A 11 -4.32 18.05 37.07
N LEU A 12 -5.03 18.65 36.10
CA LEU A 12 -5.88 17.91 35.17
C LEU A 12 -5.07 16.99 34.24
N LEU A 13 -3.92 17.46 33.76
CA LEU A 13 -2.99 16.68 32.93
C LEU A 13 -2.40 15.51 33.72
N ALA A 14 -2.00 15.74 34.98
CA ALA A 14 -1.48 14.69 35.86
C ALA A 14 -2.54 13.60 36.15
N LEU A 15 -3.81 13.99 36.31
CA LEU A 15 -4.91 13.05 36.52
C LEU A 15 -5.20 12.21 35.26
N MET A 16 -5.19 12.83 34.08
CA MET A 16 -5.35 12.12 32.79
C MET A 16 -4.20 11.13 32.54
N LEU A 17 -2.96 11.51 32.87
CA LEU A 17 -1.82 10.61 32.75
C LEU A 17 -1.92 9.43 33.73
N ALA A 18 -2.37 9.66 34.97
CA ALA A 18 -2.54 8.61 35.97
C ALA A 18 -3.57 7.54 35.57
N VAL A 19 -4.66 7.95 34.89
CA VAL A 19 -5.70 7.04 34.40
C VAL A 19 -5.22 6.22 33.19
N GLY A 20 -4.38 6.78 32.33
CA GLY A 20 -3.85 6.10 31.15
C GLY A 20 -2.93 4.90 31.45
N ILE A 21 -2.25 4.90 32.61
CA ILE A 21 -1.28 3.84 32.98
C ILE A 21 -1.98 2.56 33.47
N LEU A 22 -3.26 2.65 33.85
CA LEU A 22 -4.05 1.51 34.35
C LEU A 22 -4.62 0.60 33.25
N ALA A 23 -4.46 0.96 31.97
CA ALA A 23 -5.00 0.19 30.83
C ALA A 23 -3.99 -0.76 30.15
N ALA A 24 -2.72 -0.79 30.59
CA ALA A 24 -1.73 -1.77 30.10
C ALA A 24 -1.88 -3.10 30.86
N GLY A 25 -3.04 -3.74 30.73
CA GLY A 25 -3.29 -5.10 31.21
C GLY A 25 -2.64 -6.13 30.29
N CYS A 26 -1.50 -6.67 30.72
CA CYS A 26 -0.82 -7.81 30.11
C CYS A 26 -1.74 -9.04 30.08
N THR A 27 -2.08 -9.56 28.89
CA THR A 27 -2.67 -10.89 28.75
C THR A 27 -1.57 -11.86 28.31
N ASN A 28 -1.05 -12.62 29.27
CA ASN A 28 -0.08 -13.69 29.04
C ASN A 28 -0.87 -15.01 28.91
N PRO A 29 -0.76 -15.78 27.81
CA PRO A 29 -1.38 -17.10 27.74
C PRO A 29 -0.72 -18.05 28.75
N PRO A 30 -1.48 -18.91 29.44
CA PRO A 30 -0.88 -19.89 30.35
C PRO A 30 -0.05 -20.93 29.58
N ALA A 31 1.16 -21.18 30.07
CA ALA A 31 2.01 -22.27 29.61
C ALA A 31 1.32 -23.62 29.89
N GLN A 32 1.10 -24.40 28.83
CA GLN A 32 0.53 -25.74 28.93
C GLN A 32 1.60 -26.73 29.46
N PRO A 33 1.27 -27.62 30.42
CA PRO A 33 2.24 -28.55 30.98
C PRO A 33 2.74 -29.57 29.95
N PRO A 34 3.94 -30.16 30.15
CA PRO A 34 4.52 -31.13 29.23
C PRO A 34 3.69 -32.42 29.25
N VAL A 35 3.18 -32.83 28.09
CA VAL A 35 2.64 -34.17 27.90
C VAL A 35 3.82 -35.12 27.76
N VAL A 36 3.95 -36.07 28.69
CA VAL A 36 4.92 -37.17 28.64
C VAL A 36 4.33 -38.30 27.78
N PRO A 37 4.93 -38.67 26.64
CA PRO A 37 4.53 -39.88 25.91
C PRO A 37 5.11 -41.13 26.56
N PRO A 38 4.37 -42.24 26.66
CA PRO A 38 4.91 -43.55 27.04
C PRO A 38 5.81 -44.12 25.92
N ALA A 39 6.76 -44.97 26.32
CA ALA A 39 7.87 -45.47 25.50
C ALA A 39 7.52 -46.61 24.51
N SER A 40 8.09 -46.51 23.28
CA SER A 40 8.61 -47.53 22.32
C SER A 40 7.67 -48.62 21.74
N PRO A 41 7.79 -49.06 20.45
CA PRO A 41 9.02 -49.62 19.83
C PRO A 41 9.18 -49.37 18.29
N PRO A 42 9.96 -50.18 17.53
CA PRO A 42 11.13 -49.80 16.75
C PRO A 42 10.90 -49.14 15.35
N THR A 43 11.99 -48.53 14.89
CA THR A 43 12.32 -47.89 13.61
C THR A 43 11.65 -48.45 12.34
N LEU A 44 10.96 -47.58 11.60
CA LEU A 44 10.79 -47.66 10.16
C LEU A 44 11.33 -46.37 9.55
N ALA A 45 12.21 -46.50 8.55
CA ALA A 45 12.78 -45.36 7.84
C ALA A 45 11.68 -44.61 7.09
N VAL A 46 11.33 -43.41 7.55
CA VAL A 46 10.38 -42.52 6.88
C VAL A 46 11.16 -41.75 5.82
N THR A 47 10.85 -42.03 4.55
CA THR A 47 11.26 -41.21 3.41
C THR A 47 10.79 -39.77 3.64
N PRO A 48 11.60 -38.72 3.41
CA PRO A 48 11.13 -37.35 3.58
C PRO A 48 9.99 -37.09 2.59
N VAL A 49 8.77 -36.96 3.11
CA VAL A 49 7.63 -36.44 2.35
C VAL A 49 7.97 -35.00 2.03
N SER A 50 8.24 -34.74 0.75
CA SER A 50 8.48 -33.38 0.25
C SER A 50 7.22 -32.56 0.51
N SER A 51 7.34 -31.57 1.41
CA SER A 51 6.27 -30.62 1.69
C SER A 51 5.96 -29.84 0.40
N PRO A 52 4.68 -29.67 0.01
CA PRO A 52 4.35 -28.88 -1.17
C PRO A 52 4.83 -27.44 -0.97
N LEU A 53 5.61 -26.94 -1.93
CA LEU A 53 6.05 -25.54 -1.99
C LEU A 53 4.80 -24.64 -2.05
N PRO A 54 4.74 -23.50 -1.32
CA PRO A 54 3.61 -22.59 -1.41
C PRO A 54 3.37 -22.16 -2.86
N PRO A 55 2.10 -21.96 -3.27
CA PRO A 55 1.77 -21.52 -4.61
C PRO A 55 2.47 -20.19 -4.90
N SER A 56 3.08 -20.07 -6.08
CA SER A 56 3.67 -18.81 -6.53
C SER A 56 2.58 -17.73 -6.60
N PRO A 57 2.86 -16.49 -6.17
CA PRO A 57 1.89 -15.40 -6.27
C PRO A 57 1.53 -15.18 -7.75
N SER A 58 0.24 -15.22 -8.08
CA SER A 58 -0.27 -14.93 -9.42
C SER A 58 -0.96 -13.56 -9.44
N CYS A 59 -0.53 -12.68 -10.34
CA CYS A 59 -1.09 -11.35 -10.56
C CYS A 59 -1.57 -11.22 -12.01
N SER A 60 -2.49 -10.27 -12.27
CA SER A 60 -2.96 -10.00 -13.63
C SER A 60 -2.27 -8.77 -14.24
N LEU A 61 -1.47 -9.01 -15.28
CA LEU A 61 -0.90 -8.00 -16.16
C LEU A 61 -1.79 -7.77 -17.42
N VAL A 62 -3.09 -8.01 -17.32
CA VAL A 62 -4.04 -7.72 -18.40
C VAL A 62 -4.78 -6.43 -18.05
N PRO A 63 -4.62 -5.35 -18.83
CA PRO A 63 -5.39 -4.13 -18.62
C PRO A 63 -6.89 -4.36 -18.66
N GLY A 64 -7.60 -3.67 -17.77
CA GLY A 64 -9.05 -3.61 -17.73
C GLY A 64 -9.61 -2.44 -18.56
N PRO A 65 -10.94 -2.26 -18.57
CA PRO A 65 -11.56 -1.11 -19.22
C PRO A 65 -11.26 0.18 -18.45
N THR A 66 -11.12 1.28 -19.19
CA THR A 66 -11.08 2.64 -18.64
C THR A 66 -12.42 3.34 -18.83
N GLN A 67 -12.69 4.35 -18.00
CA GLN A 67 -13.88 5.17 -18.07
C GLN A 67 -13.57 6.51 -18.74
N VAL A 68 -14.54 6.99 -19.53
CA VAL A 68 -14.51 8.36 -20.06
C VAL A 68 -15.10 9.29 -19.02
N VAL A 69 -14.26 10.15 -18.46
CA VAL A 69 -14.69 11.22 -17.55
C VAL A 69 -15.47 12.27 -18.36
N PRO A 70 -16.61 12.80 -17.87
CA PRO A 70 -17.31 13.89 -18.53
C PRO A 70 -16.38 15.07 -18.84
N ASP A 71 -16.58 15.74 -19.98
CA ASP A 71 -15.65 16.78 -20.44
C ASP A 71 -15.43 17.90 -19.40
N TYR A 72 -16.47 18.31 -18.68
CA TYR A 72 -16.39 19.36 -17.66
C TYR A 72 -15.61 18.93 -16.40
N GLU A 73 -15.42 17.63 -16.17
CA GLU A 73 -14.61 17.06 -15.09
C GLU A 73 -13.29 16.46 -15.60
N SER A 74 -12.96 16.67 -16.89
CA SER A 74 -11.82 16.02 -17.52
C SER A 74 -10.50 16.30 -16.80
N VAL A 75 -9.66 15.27 -16.72
CA VAL A 75 -8.32 15.30 -16.13
C VAL A 75 -7.26 14.84 -17.13
N SER A 76 -6.04 15.33 -16.96
CA SER A 76 -4.86 14.92 -17.71
C SER A 76 -3.84 14.34 -16.74
N ILE A 77 -3.40 13.12 -17.01
CA ILE A 77 -2.44 12.39 -16.18
C ILE A 77 -1.43 11.74 -17.12
N THR A 78 -0.14 11.83 -16.77
CA THR A 78 0.94 11.17 -17.50
C THR A 78 1.55 10.09 -16.61
N VAL A 79 1.94 8.98 -17.22
CA VAL A 79 2.76 7.94 -16.59
C VAL A 79 4.05 7.82 -17.40
N ASP A 80 5.18 8.06 -16.75
CA ASP A 80 6.51 7.94 -17.32
C ASP A 80 7.28 6.80 -16.63
N ARG A 81 7.99 6.00 -17.41
CA ARG A 81 8.85 4.92 -16.90
C ARG A 81 10.30 5.25 -17.22
N ASN A 82 11.13 5.31 -16.19
CA ASN A 82 12.58 5.36 -16.37
C ASN A 82 13.09 3.99 -16.80
N THR A 83 13.62 3.88 -18.01
CA THR A 83 14.18 2.63 -18.57
C THR A 83 15.70 2.60 -18.64
N ILE A 84 16.38 3.57 -18.03
CA ILE A 84 17.86 3.69 -18.07
C ILE A 84 18.53 2.90 -16.94
N SER A 85 17.88 2.81 -15.79
CA SER A 85 18.42 2.17 -14.58
C SER A 85 17.99 0.71 -14.44
N GLU A 86 18.85 -0.14 -13.86
CA GLU A 86 18.51 -1.50 -13.41
C GLU A 86 17.51 -1.50 -12.24
N SER A 87 17.32 -0.36 -11.59
CA SER A 87 16.25 -0.09 -10.63
C SER A 87 15.28 0.94 -11.22
N PRO A 88 14.45 0.55 -12.19
CA PRO A 88 13.58 1.48 -12.90
C PRO A 88 12.47 1.98 -11.98
N THR A 89 12.09 3.23 -12.19
CA THR A 89 10.97 3.88 -11.50
C THR A 89 9.87 4.21 -12.48
N ILE A 90 8.63 4.21 -11.98
CA ILE A 90 7.46 4.66 -12.74
C ILE A 90 6.88 5.86 -12.00
N THR A 91 6.78 6.99 -12.69
CA THR A 91 6.26 8.24 -12.14
C THR A 91 4.94 8.57 -12.80
N THR A 92 3.88 8.63 -11.98
CA THR A 92 2.56 9.11 -12.39
C THR A 92 2.41 10.56 -11.95
N THR A 93 2.06 11.45 -12.86
CA THR A 93 1.95 12.90 -12.61
C THR A 93 0.57 13.39 -13.01
N PHE A 94 -0.07 14.10 -12.09
CA PHE A 94 -1.31 14.80 -12.32
C PHE A 94 -1.04 16.15 -13.00
N ASN A 95 -1.50 16.33 -14.24
CA ASN A 95 -1.22 17.52 -15.05
C ASN A 95 -2.33 18.58 -14.97
N GLY A 96 -3.42 18.32 -14.24
CA GLY A 96 -4.59 19.20 -14.18
C GLY A 96 -5.71 18.77 -15.13
N GLY A 97 -6.46 19.75 -15.66
CA GLY A 97 -7.64 19.53 -16.50
C GLY A 97 -8.79 20.44 -16.07
N LYS A 98 -9.92 20.36 -16.78
CA LYS A 98 -11.13 21.15 -16.45
C LYS A 98 -11.68 20.79 -15.06
N GLY A 99 -11.57 19.51 -14.69
CA GLY A 99 -11.99 18.98 -13.41
C GLY A 99 -10.99 19.12 -12.27
N LEU A 100 -9.88 19.86 -12.41
CA LEU A 100 -8.83 19.97 -11.36
C LEU A 100 -9.41 20.25 -9.96
N GLY A 101 -10.33 21.21 -9.84
CA GLY A 101 -10.96 21.56 -8.56
C GLY A 101 -12.03 20.58 -8.07
N MET A 102 -12.24 19.48 -8.78
CA MET A 102 -13.24 18.46 -8.48
C MET A 102 -12.60 17.11 -8.11
N VAL A 103 -11.28 16.93 -8.28
CA VAL A 103 -10.62 15.68 -7.93
C VAL A 103 -10.36 15.64 -6.43
N GLN A 104 -10.99 14.71 -5.72
CA GLN A 104 -10.78 14.47 -4.29
C GLN A 104 -9.60 13.54 -4.03
N THR A 105 -9.45 12.50 -4.85
CA THR A 105 -8.33 11.56 -4.70
C THR A 105 -7.81 11.12 -6.06
N MET A 106 -6.50 10.89 -6.12
CA MET A 106 -5.83 10.13 -7.17
C MET A 106 -5.16 8.92 -6.54
N THR A 107 -5.58 7.72 -6.96
CA THR A 107 -5.01 6.45 -6.53
C THR A 107 -4.22 5.85 -7.69
N VAL A 108 -2.95 5.55 -7.45
CA VAL A 108 -2.06 4.88 -8.39
C VAL A 108 -1.77 3.49 -7.85
N THR A 109 -2.14 2.47 -8.63
CA THR A 109 -1.85 1.08 -8.34
C THR A 109 -0.85 0.57 -9.37
N LEU A 110 0.33 0.16 -8.90
CA LEU A 110 1.35 -0.49 -9.69
C LEU A 110 1.31 -1.99 -9.43
N ILE A 111 1.11 -2.78 -10.48
CA ILE A 111 1.19 -4.24 -10.45
C ILE A 111 2.47 -4.63 -11.22
N ARG A 112 3.45 -5.11 -10.48
CA ARG A 112 4.78 -5.44 -10.99
C ARG A 112 4.80 -6.81 -11.68
N SER A 113 5.73 -7.01 -12.59
CA SER A 113 5.92 -8.29 -13.28
C SER A 113 6.30 -9.46 -12.37
N ASP A 114 6.84 -9.17 -11.18
CA ASP A 114 7.12 -10.13 -10.10
C ASP A 114 5.92 -10.35 -9.16
N CYS A 115 4.76 -9.84 -9.55
CA CYS A 115 3.50 -9.90 -8.81
C CYS A 115 3.47 -9.18 -7.45
N GLN A 116 4.44 -8.32 -7.18
CA GLN A 116 4.32 -7.33 -6.12
C GLN A 116 3.36 -6.20 -6.54
N GLN A 117 2.57 -5.71 -5.60
CA GLN A 117 1.68 -4.59 -5.82
C GLN A 117 2.04 -3.45 -4.87
N ASP A 118 2.07 -2.23 -5.41
CA ASP A 118 2.25 -1.01 -4.62
C ASP A 118 1.11 -0.05 -4.94
N VAL A 119 0.48 0.49 -3.91
CA VAL A 119 -0.68 1.38 -4.01
C VAL A 119 -0.36 2.67 -3.29
N GLN A 120 -0.54 3.78 -3.98
CA GLN A 120 -0.26 5.11 -3.47
C GLN A 120 -1.45 6.03 -3.74
N VAL A 121 -1.81 6.81 -2.74
CA VAL A 121 -2.93 7.75 -2.80
C VAL A 121 -2.42 9.17 -2.63
N ARG A 122 -3.02 10.09 -3.37
CA ARG A 122 -2.87 11.54 -3.18
C ARG A 122 -4.24 12.15 -3.02
N GLU A 123 -4.45 12.79 -1.88
CA GLU A 123 -5.65 13.58 -1.60
C GLU A 123 -5.50 14.97 -2.23
N ASP A 124 -6.62 15.48 -2.75
CA ASP A 124 -6.75 16.81 -3.37
C ASP A 124 -5.55 17.19 -4.29
N PRO A 125 -5.22 16.36 -5.31
CA PRO A 125 -4.02 16.54 -6.10
C PRO A 125 -4.05 17.85 -6.90
N GLY A 126 -2.99 18.66 -6.74
CA GLY A 126 -2.75 19.84 -7.57
C GLY A 126 -1.98 19.50 -8.85
N ILE A 127 -1.85 20.48 -9.75
CA ILE A 127 -1.00 20.35 -10.93
C ILE A 127 0.45 20.05 -10.48
N GLY A 128 1.03 18.99 -11.04
CA GLY A 128 2.39 18.54 -10.73
C GLY A 128 2.46 17.57 -9.56
N THR A 129 1.35 17.28 -8.86
CA THR A 129 1.32 16.21 -7.86
C THR A 129 1.69 14.89 -8.51
N SER A 130 2.67 14.20 -7.93
CA SER A 130 3.18 12.96 -8.49
C SER A 130 3.35 11.86 -7.45
N VAL A 131 3.41 10.63 -7.97
CA VAL A 131 3.79 9.42 -7.25
C VAL A 131 4.88 8.74 -8.06
N THR A 132 5.99 8.40 -7.40
CA THR A 132 7.04 7.57 -7.99
C THR A 132 7.06 6.23 -7.26
N GLN A 133 6.94 5.14 -8.02
CA GLN A 133 6.94 3.77 -7.49
C GLN A 133 8.07 2.96 -8.14
N MET A 134 8.57 1.95 -7.43
CA MET A 134 9.62 1.07 -7.93
C MET A 134 9.05 0.04 -8.90
N GLY A 135 9.51 0.07 -10.15
CA GLY A 135 9.14 -0.90 -11.18
C GLY A 135 10.03 -2.15 -11.17
N THR A 136 9.88 -2.99 -12.19
CA THR A 136 10.75 -4.14 -12.46
C THR A 136 11.57 -3.95 -13.73
N THR A 137 12.44 -4.88 -14.12
CA THR A 137 13.01 -4.88 -15.47
C THR A 137 12.11 -5.59 -16.50
N GLY A 138 10.87 -5.95 -16.11
CA GLY A 138 9.86 -6.55 -16.97
C GLY A 138 8.80 -5.54 -17.45
N THR A 139 7.60 -6.05 -17.72
CA THR A 139 6.43 -5.21 -18.04
C THR A 139 5.55 -5.10 -16.82
N ASP A 140 5.34 -3.88 -16.34
CA ASP A 140 4.44 -3.61 -15.21
C ASP A 140 3.14 -2.99 -15.72
N ARG A 141 2.07 -3.17 -14.95
CA ARG A 141 0.76 -2.57 -15.22
C ARG A 141 0.51 -1.44 -14.23
N VAL A 142 0.08 -0.28 -14.74
CA VAL A 142 -0.30 0.87 -13.92
C VAL A 142 -1.78 1.13 -14.10
N VAL A 143 -2.49 1.25 -12.98
CA VAL A 143 -3.89 1.63 -12.93
C VAL A 143 -3.99 2.94 -12.16
N VAL A 144 -4.56 3.97 -12.79
CA VAL A 144 -4.83 5.25 -12.15
C VAL A 144 -6.33 5.45 -12.07
N SER A 145 -6.82 5.63 -10.84
CA SER A 145 -8.21 5.97 -10.58
C SER A 145 -8.31 7.30 -9.87
N VAL A 146 -9.31 8.10 -10.24
CA VAL A 146 -9.64 9.36 -9.58
C VAL A 146 -11.04 9.28 -9.00
N VAL A 147 -11.26 9.92 -7.86
CA VAL A 147 -12.59 10.11 -7.29
C VAL A 147 -12.92 11.59 -7.36
N MET A 148 -14.06 11.92 -7.95
CA MET A 148 -14.53 13.30 -8.07
C MET A 148 -15.31 13.74 -6.82
N THR A 149 -15.62 15.03 -6.71
CA THR A 149 -16.50 15.60 -5.67
C THR A 149 -17.91 15.03 -5.71
N SER A 150 -18.36 14.51 -6.86
CA SER A 150 -19.62 13.75 -6.95
C SER A 150 -19.58 12.44 -6.15
N GLY A 151 -18.39 11.94 -5.83
CA GLY A 151 -18.14 10.63 -5.22
C GLY A 151 -17.91 9.51 -6.23
N ASP A 152 -18.06 9.77 -7.53
CA ASP A 152 -17.88 8.75 -8.57
C ASP A 152 -16.41 8.42 -8.81
N PRO A 153 -16.01 7.13 -8.79
CA PRO A 153 -14.67 6.71 -9.16
C PRO A 153 -14.55 6.49 -10.68
N TYR A 154 -13.47 7.00 -11.27
CA TYR A 154 -13.11 6.78 -12.67
C TYR A 154 -11.71 6.19 -12.78
N THR A 155 -11.57 5.02 -13.39
CA THR A 155 -10.26 4.50 -13.83
C THR A 155 -9.91 5.14 -15.16
N VAL A 156 -9.02 6.12 -15.12
CA VAL A 156 -8.65 6.95 -16.27
C VAL A 156 -7.46 6.38 -17.04
N ILE A 157 -6.62 5.59 -16.37
CA ILE A 157 -5.49 4.89 -16.99
C ILE A 157 -5.51 3.45 -16.49
N ASP A 158 -5.38 2.51 -17.41
CA ASP A 158 -5.07 1.12 -17.15
C ASP A 158 -4.18 0.63 -18.29
N GLY A 159 -2.88 0.55 -18.05
CA GLY A 159 -1.90 0.42 -19.12
C GLY A 159 -0.69 -0.41 -18.75
N LEU A 160 -0.06 -1.00 -19.78
CA LEU A 160 1.21 -1.69 -19.66
C LEU A 160 2.37 -0.77 -19.99
N TYR A 161 3.39 -0.83 -19.15
CA TYR A 161 4.59 -0.03 -19.25
C TYR A 161 5.79 -0.98 -19.33
N PRO A 162 6.25 -1.38 -20.53
CA PRO A 162 7.39 -2.28 -20.66
C PRO A 162 8.71 -1.58 -20.32
N PHE A 163 9.64 -2.30 -19.70
CA PHE A 163 11.03 -1.89 -19.61
C PHE A 163 11.73 -2.16 -20.96
N ALA A 164 11.85 -1.14 -21.79
CA ALA A 164 12.66 -1.19 -23.01
C ALA A 164 14.00 -0.46 -22.75
N PRO A 165 15.12 -1.17 -22.55
CA PRO A 165 16.41 -0.54 -22.40
C PRO A 165 16.73 0.24 -23.68
N LYS A 166 17.10 1.52 -23.53
CA LYS A 166 17.59 2.31 -24.67
C LYS A 166 19.02 1.83 -24.95
N LEU A 167 19.18 1.08 -26.04
CA LEU A 167 20.49 0.68 -26.59
C LEU A 167 21.29 1.90 -27.04
#